data_AF-A0A381INE2-F1
#
_entry.id   AF-A0A381INE2-F1
#
_cell.length_a   1.000
_cell.length_b   1.000
_cell.length_c   1.000
_cell.angle_alpha   90.00
_cell.angle_beta   90.00
_cell.angle_gamma   90.00
#
_symmetry.space_group_name_H-M   'P 1'
#
loop_
_entity.id
_entity.type
_entity.pdbx_description
1 polymer ?
#
loop_
_entity_poly.entity_id
_entity_poly.type
_entity_poly.pdbx_seq_one_letter_code
_entity_poly.pdbx_strand_id
1 'polypeptide(L)'
;MHFNPLKDAGEPQGDNIRRYRETFAEVEALGARVRRARRQADLSLKRVNSAPEPHSAGNAVFAVELERHRADRETMFEAMRKLDAARQALRAIASDFAMDQDKAAAANLRRPA
;
A
#
# COMPACT_ATOMS: atom_id res chain seq x y z
N MET A 1 -28.59 -34.26 16.85
CA MET A 1 -27.73 -33.15 16.41
C MET A 1 -28.44 -32.45 15.26
N HIS A 2 -28.95 -31.23 15.46
CA HIS A 2 -29.56 -30.46 14.37
C HIS A 2 -28.46 -29.66 13.67
N PHE A 3 -28.04 -30.13 12.51
CA PHE A 3 -27.26 -29.34 11.57
C PHE A 3 -28.21 -28.34 10.92
N ASN A 4 -27.96 -27.05 11.07
CA ASN A 4 -28.81 -26.00 10.53
C ASN A 4 -28.09 -25.32 9.35
N PRO A 5 -28.25 -25.81 8.11
CA PRO A 5 -27.43 -25.42 6.96
C PRO A 5 -27.65 -23.98 6.47
N LEU A 6 -28.63 -23.25 7.03
CA LEU A 6 -28.88 -21.85 6.68
C LEU A 6 -28.04 -20.84 7.48
N LYS A 7 -27.42 -21.25 8.60
CA LYS A 7 -26.63 -20.31 9.42
C LYS A 7 -25.21 -20.10 8.90
N ASP A 8 -24.66 -21.08 8.19
CA ASP A 8 -23.30 -21.01 7.62
C ASP A 8 -23.26 -20.45 6.19
N ALA A 9 -24.41 -20.20 5.56
CA ALA A 9 -24.48 -19.73 4.17
C ALA A 9 -24.27 -18.20 4.01
N GLY A 10 -24.21 -17.45 5.12
CA GLY A 10 -24.22 -15.98 5.12
C GLY A 10 -22.89 -15.27 5.38
N GLU A 11 -21.83 -15.99 5.76
CA GLU A 11 -20.61 -15.35 6.30
C GLU A 11 -19.48 -14.97 5.32
N PRO A 12 -19.31 -15.56 4.11
CA PRO A 12 -18.12 -15.26 3.30
C PRO A 12 -18.13 -13.85 2.68
N GLN A 13 -19.31 -13.28 2.42
CA GLN A 13 -19.42 -12.00 1.72
C GLN A 13 -19.16 -10.79 2.63
N GLY A 14 -19.53 -10.89 3.92
CA GLY A 14 -19.26 -9.85 4.92
C GLY A 14 -17.78 -9.71 5.25
N ASP A 15 -17.08 -10.85 5.39
CA ASP A 15 -15.65 -10.89 5.68
C ASP A 15 -14.81 -10.36 4.53
N ASN A 16 -15.17 -10.70 3.28
CA ASN A 16 -14.49 -10.17 2.11
C ASN A 16 -14.64 -8.64 2.00
N ILE A 17 -15.82 -8.08 2.31
CA ILE A 17 -16.06 -6.63 2.22
C ILE A 17 -15.26 -5.89 3.29
N ARG A 18 -15.23 -6.45 4.50
CA ARG A 18 -14.43 -5.93 5.60
C ARG A 18 -12.94 -5.92 5.23
N ARG A 19 -12.43 -7.05 4.72
CA ARG A 19 -11.04 -7.19 4.27
C ARG A 19 -10.69 -6.16 3.19
N TYR A 20 -11.55 -5.97 2.19
CA TYR A 20 -11.35 -4.96 1.15
C TYR A 20 -11.24 -3.54 1.75
N ARG A 21 -12.15 -3.17 2.67
CA ARG A 21 -12.14 -1.84 3.31
C ARG A 21 -10.90 -1.61 4.15
N GLU A 22 -10.46 -2.63 4.90
CA GLU A 22 -9.24 -2.57 5.70
C GLU A 22 -7.99 -2.40 4.81
N THR A 23 -7.86 -3.20 3.75
CA THR A 23 -6.76 -3.07 2.79
C THR A 23 -6.80 -1.73 2.04
N PHE A 24 -7.98 -1.21 1.71
CA PHE A 24 -8.12 0.11 1.09
C PHE A 24 -7.64 1.23 2.03
N ALA A 25 -8.02 1.17 3.32
CA ALA A 25 -7.56 2.13 4.32
C ALA A 25 -6.03 2.07 4.49
N GLU A 26 -5.44 0.87 4.44
CA GLU A 26 -3.99 0.69 4.48
C GLU A 26 -3.30 1.34 3.26
N VAL A 27 -3.85 1.16 2.05
CA VAL A 27 -3.35 1.81 0.83
C VAL A 27 -3.36 3.33 0.96
N GLU A 28 -4.43 3.91 1.50
CA GLU A 28 -4.53 5.35 1.74
C GLU A 28 -3.49 5.86 2.75
N ALA A 29 -3.33 5.12 3.87
CA ALA A 29 -2.33 5.44 4.89
C ALA A 29 -0.91 5.37 4.34
N LEU A 30 -0.59 4.34 3.55
CA LEU A 30 0.69 4.20 2.88
C LEU A 30 0.91 5.28 1.82
N GLY A 31 -0.14 5.69 1.10
CA GLY A 31 -0.11 6.82 0.18
C GLY A 31 0.27 8.12 0.89
N ALA A 32 -0.30 8.38 2.06
CA ALA A 32 0.08 9.52 2.89
C ALA A 32 1.54 9.44 3.36
N ARG A 33 2.00 8.24 3.73
CA ARG A 33 3.40 7.99 4.14
C ARG A 33 4.39 8.26 3.01
N VAL A 34 4.10 7.80 1.79
CA VAL A 34 4.92 8.09 0.59
C VAL A 34 5.00 9.59 0.34
N ARG A 35 3.87 10.31 0.39
CA ARG A 35 3.85 11.78 0.23
C ARG A 35 4.73 12.47 1.28
N ARG A 36 4.70 12.01 2.54
CA ARG A 36 5.55 12.55 3.60
C ARG A 36 7.03 12.24 3.36
N ALA A 37 7.36 11.00 3.01
CA ALA A 37 8.75 10.59 2.76
C ALA A 37 9.36 11.33 1.57
N ARG A 38 8.59 11.50 0.49
CA ARG A 38 9.00 12.33 -0.66
C ARG A 38 9.34 13.76 -0.24
N ARG A 39 8.46 14.41 0.53
CA ARG A 39 8.75 15.77 1.03
C ARG A 39 10.02 15.82 1.88
N GLN A 40 10.32 14.80 2.68
CA GLN A 40 11.57 14.75 3.45
C GLN A 40 12.79 14.60 2.54
N ALA A 41 12.75 13.71 1.56
CA ALA A 41 13.83 13.54 0.57
C ALA A 41 14.06 14.83 -0.25
N ASP A 42 13.00 15.54 -0.62
CA ASP A 42 13.09 16.83 -1.32
C ASP A 42 13.74 17.90 -0.43
N LEU A 43 13.42 17.91 0.87
CA LEU A 43 14.01 18.84 1.83
C LEU A 43 15.48 18.55 2.10
N SER A 44 15.88 17.29 2.23
CA SER A 44 17.31 16.95 2.39
C SER A 44 18.11 17.22 1.12
N LEU A 45 17.53 17.01 -0.07
CA LEU A 45 18.19 17.40 -1.32
C LEU A 45 18.47 18.91 -1.38
N LYS A 46 17.51 19.74 -0.95
CA LYS A 46 17.72 21.19 -0.86
C LYS A 46 18.87 21.55 0.08
N ARG A 47 19.03 20.83 1.20
CA ARG A 47 20.14 21.05 2.14
C ARG A 47 21.48 20.67 1.54
N VAL A 48 21.56 19.52 0.86
CA VAL A 48 22.76 19.10 0.11
C VAL A 48 23.16 20.17 -0.89
N ASN A 49 22.21 20.69 -1.66
CA ASN A 49 22.47 21.71 -2.67
C ASN A 49 22.82 23.09 -2.09
N SER A 50 22.45 23.34 -0.83
CA SER A 50 22.76 24.59 -0.12
C SER A 50 24.06 24.50 0.69
N ALA A 51 24.64 23.30 0.83
CA ALA A 51 25.89 23.12 1.53
C ALA A 51 27.05 23.67 0.67
N PRO A 52 28.09 24.28 1.29
CA PRO A 52 29.25 24.77 0.55
C PRO A 52 29.87 23.66 -0.31
N GLU A 53 30.43 24.00 -1.48
CA GLU A 53 30.96 22.96 -2.36
C GLU A 53 32.14 22.19 -1.75
N PRO A 54 32.27 20.88 -2.05
CA PRO A 54 33.31 20.00 -1.50
C PRO A 54 34.75 20.39 -1.90
N HIS A 55 34.93 21.31 -2.85
CA HIS A 55 36.23 21.88 -3.24
C HIS A 55 36.86 22.75 -2.14
N SER A 56 36.06 23.15 -1.15
CA SER A 56 36.58 23.72 0.09
C SER A 56 37.01 22.58 1.02
N ALA A 57 38.33 22.41 1.16
CA ALA A 57 38.94 21.34 1.95
C ALA A 57 38.27 21.22 3.34
N GLY A 58 37.62 20.09 3.61
CA GLY A 58 37.05 19.77 4.91
C GLY A 58 35.56 20.05 5.09
N ASN A 59 34.74 20.13 4.03
CA ASN A 59 33.30 20.31 4.23
C ASN A 59 32.58 19.03 4.71
N ALA A 60 32.79 18.69 5.99
CA ALA A 60 32.05 17.65 6.70
C ALA A 60 30.53 17.86 6.66
N VAL A 61 30.06 19.10 6.49
CA VAL A 61 28.63 19.42 6.41
C VAL A 61 28.01 18.84 5.14
N PHE A 62 28.67 18.96 3.99
CA PHE A 62 28.18 18.36 2.74
C PHE A 62 28.07 16.84 2.86
N ALA A 63 29.09 16.18 3.42
CA ALA A 63 29.09 14.72 3.60
C ALA A 63 27.95 14.25 4.51
N VAL A 64 27.71 14.96 5.62
CA VAL A 64 26.60 14.66 6.55
C VAL A 64 25.23 14.85 5.89
N GLU A 65 25.03 15.96 5.18
CA GLU A 65 23.75 16.22 4.49
C GLU A 65 23.51 15.23 3.34
N LEU A 66 24.57 14.82 2.62
CA LEU A 66 24.47 13.82 1.57
C LEU A 66 24.06 12.45 2.12
N GLU A 67 24.65 12.03 3.24
CA GLU A 67 24.29 10.76 3.87
C GLU A 67 22.85 10.79 4.40
N ARG A 68 22.44 11.90 5.02
CA ARG A 68 21.05 12.12 5.43
C ARG A 68 20.09 12.02 4.24
N HIS A 69 20.45 12.64 3.11
CA HIS A 69 19.64 12.57 1.90
C HIS A 69 19.50 11.14 1.36
N ARG A 70 20.58 10.34 1.40
CA ARG A 70 20.54 8.92 1.02
C ARG A 70 19.59 8.12 1.91
N ALA A 71 19.65 8.33 3.22
CA ALA A 71 18.75 7.68 4.17
C ALA A 71 17.27 8.07 3.94
N ASP A 72 17.00 9.36 3.69
CA ASP A 72 15.64 9.84 3.39
C ASP A 72 15.11 9.25 2.08
N ARG A 73 15.97 9.11 1.05
CA ARG A 73 15.61 8.47 -0.21
C ARG A 73 15.31 6.99 -0.04
N GLU A 74 16.12 6.26 0.73
CA GLU A 74 15.84 4.84 0.98
C GLU A 74 14.50 4.67 1.71
N THR A 75 14.22 5.52 2.70
CA THR A 75 12.92 5.54 3.39
C THR A 75 11.76 5.81 2.43
N MET A 76 11.95 6.70 1.45
CA MET A 76 10.96 6.95 0.40
C MET A 76 10.72 5.72 -0.47
N PHE A 77 11.78 5.06 -0.94
CA PHE A 77 11.65 3.86 -1.78
C PHE A 77 11.04 2.69 -1.01
N GLU A 78 11.37 2.51 0.26
CA GLU A 78 10.73 1.52 1.13
C GLU A 78 9.23 1.79 1.26
N ALA A 79 8.82 3.04 1.49
CA ALA A 79 7.41 3.41 1.55
C ALA A 79 6.69 3.17 0.22
N MET A 80 7.33 3.44 -0.92
CA MET A 80 6.78 3.15 -2.25
C MET A 80 6.58 1.64 -2.46
N ARG A 81 7.58 0.82 -2.13
CA ARG A 81 7.48 -0.65 -2.21
C ARG A 81 6.31 -1.19 -1.37
N LYS A 82 6.14 -0.67 -0.15
CA LYS A 82 5.01 -1.04 0.73
C LYS A 82 3.66 -0.65 0.12
N LEU A 83 3.56 0.57 -0.42
CA LEU A 83 2.34 1.03 -1.10
C LEU A 83 2.00 0.16 -2.31
N ASP A 84 3.00 -0.20 -3.12
CA ASP A 84 2.78 -1.05 -4.30
C ASP A 84 2.35 -2.46 -3.92
N ALA A 85 2.94 -3.05 -2.86
CA ALA A 85 2.50 -4.33 -2.32
C ALA A 85 1.03 -4.27 -1.83
N ALA A 86 0.66 -3.24 -1.08
CA ALA A 86 -0.72 -3.07 -0.60
C ALA A 86 -1.72 -2.89 -1.75
N ARG A 87 -1.33 -2.15 -2.81
CA ARG A 87 -2.15 -2.00 -4.03
C ARG A 87 -2.32 -3.32 -4.78
N GLN A 88 -1.28 -4.14 -4.84
CA GLN A 88 -1.38 -5.48 -5.43
C GLN A 88 -2.34 -6.37 -4.63
N ALA A 89 -2.23 -6.36 -3.30
CA ALA A 89 -3.16 -7.08 -2.42
C ALA A 89 -4.62 -6.62 -2.60
N LEU A 90 -4.85 -5.30 -2.66
CA LEU A 90 -6.18 -4.75 -2.89
C LEU A 90 -6.79 -5.19 -4.24
N ARG A 91 -5.97 -5.21 -5.30
CA ARG A 91 -6.41 -5.68 -6.63
C ARG A 91 -6.73 -7.17 -6.63
N ALA A 92 -5.95 -7.98 -5.92
CA ALA A 92 -6.23 -9.40 -5.78
C ALA A 92 -7.58 -9.62 -5.10
N ILE A 93 -7.83 -8.95 -3.97
CA ILE A 93 -9.12 -9.02 -3.26
C ILE A 93 -10.27 -8.58 -4.18
N ALA A 94 -10.10 -7.47 -4.92
CA ALA A 94 -11.12 -7.00 -5.86
C ALA A 94 -11.39 -7.98 -7.01
N SER A 95 -10.36 -8.69 -7.48
CA SER A 95 -10.50 -9.73 -8.51
C SER A 95 -11.25 -10.96 -7.98
N ASP A 96 -10.96 -11.37 -6.75
CA ASP A 96 -11.67 -12.48 -6.09
C ASP A 96 -13.18 -12.17 -5.98
N PHE A 97 -13.52 -10.92 -5.64
CA PHE A 97 -14.91 -10.45 -5.63
C PHE A 97 -15.62 -10.57 -6.98
N ALA A 98 -14.95 -10.21 -8.08
CA ALA A 98 -15.54 -10.30 -9.42
C ALA A 98 -15.81 -11.76 -9.81
N MET A 99 -14.85 -12.65 -9.52
CA MET A 99 -14.99 -14.08 -9.81
C MET A 99 -16.10 -14.75 -8.99
N ASP A 100 -16.28 -14.37 -7.72
CA ASP A 100 -17.36 -14.87 -6.87
C ASP A 100 -18.75 -14.45 -7.38
N GLN A 101 -18.88 -13.22 -7.90
CA GLN A 101 -20.12 -12.73 -8.50
C GLN A 101 -20.47 -13.49 -9.79
N ASP A 102 -19.48 -13.72 -10.67
CA ASP A 102 -19.68 -14.48 -11.91
C ASP A 102 -20.11 -15.94 -11.63
N LYS A 103 -19.49 -16.56 -10.62
CA LYS A 103 -19.85 -17.92 -10.19
C LYS A 103 -21.27 -17.99 -9.61
N ALA A 104 -21.66 -17.01 -8.81
CA ALA A 104 -23.01 -16.93 -8.26
C ALA A 104 -24.07 -16.72 -9.36
N ALA A 105 -23.79 -15.85 -10.35
CA ALA A 105 -24.65 -15.65 -11.50
C ALA A 105 -24.81 -16.94 -12.34
N ALA A 106 -23.71 -17.65 -12.61
CA ALA A 106 -23.73 -18.90 -13.35
C ALA A 106 -24.49 -20.03 -12.62
N ALA A 107 -24.45 -20.06 -11.28
CA ALA A 107 -25.19 -21.03 -10.47
C ALA A 107 -26.71 -20.77 -10.52
N ASN A 108 -27.14 -19.50 -10.53
CA ASN A 108 -28.56 -19.15 -10.62
C ASN A 108 -29.18 -19.50 -11.99
N LEU A 109 -28.40 -19.44 -13.07
CA LEU A 109 -28.83 -19.84 -14.40
C LEU A 109 -29.04 -21.37 -14.56
N ARG A 110 -28.52 -22.19 -13.65
CA ARG A 110 -28.61 -23.67 -13.70
C ARG A 110 -29.74 -24.27 -12.86
N ARG A 111 -30.51 -23.47 -12.12
CA ARG A 111 -31.69 -23.97 -11.38
C ARG A 111 -32.90 -24.03 -12.33
N PRO A 112 -33.47 -25.21 -12.64
CA PRO A 112 -34.76 -25.30 -13.31
C PRO A 112 -35.86 -24.78 -12.37
N ALA A 113 -36.86 -24.12 -12.96
CA ALA A 113 -38.03 -23.54 -12.29
C ALA A 113 -38.91 -24.61 -11.63
#